data_AF-A0A1I7S1U8-F1
#
_entry.id   AF-A0A1I7S1U8-F1
#
_cell.length_a   1.000
_cell.length_b   1.000
_cell.length_c   1.000
_cell.angle_alpha   90.00
_cell.angle_beta   90.00
_cell.angle_gamma   90.00
#
_symmetry.space_group_name_H-M   'P 1'
#
loop_
_entity.id
_entity.type
_entity.pdbx_description
1 polymer ?
#
loop_
_entity_poly.entity_id
_entity_poly.type
_entity_poly.pdbx_seq_one_letter_code
_entity_poly.pdbx_strand_id
1 'polypeptide(L)'
;MFTSSWHYFPRHGERLGVIVKGCTQVTCQVYWDSRPEWEDTVAVMLWIAFLIGIVLLTWTVVAYSCLFTPGFFVGTTILSALATICLLIGVSLFGAKNGSETVTHADNTDWLTSVGFSFWFAITATALFFGTTILSLTAAVVFYSMKLYR
;
A
#
# COMPACT_ATOMS: atom_id res chain seq x y z
N MET A 1 -6.68 -2.65 -1.42
CA MET A 1 -6.40 -3.76 -2.36
C MET A 1 -7.69 -4.44 -2.83
N PHE A 2 -8.52 -4.98 -1.93
CA PHE A 2 -9.75 -5.73 -2.26
C PHE A 2 -11.01 -4.89 -2.58
N THR A 3 -10.83 -3.61 -2.85
CA THR A 3 -11.93 -2.68 -3.10
C THR A 3 -11.99 -2.37 -4.60
N SER A 4 -13.20 -2.29 -5.17
CA SER A 4 -13.40 -2.00 -6.59
C SER A 4 -13.28 -0.51 -6.95
N SER A 5 -12.87 0.35 -6.02
CA SER A 5 -12.88 1.81 -6.18
C SER A 5 -11.47 2.39 -6.24
N TRP A 6 -10.60 1.88 -7.12
CA TRP A 6 -9.26 2.45 -7.35
C TRP A 6 -9.28 3.47 -8.48
N HIS A 7 -10.00 3.15 -9.56
CA HIS A 7 -10.39 4.12 -10.58
C HIS A 7 -11.89 4.36 -10.53
N TYR A 8 -12.27 5.59 -10.82
CA TYR A 8 -13.66 6.02 -11.02
C TYR A 8 -13.77 6.66 -12.39
N PHE A 9 -14.59 6.08 -13.27
CA PHE A 9 -14.87 6.65 -14.58
C PHE A 9 -16.25 7.31 -14.54
N PRO A 10 -16.34 8.64 -14.29
CA PRO A 10 -17.62 9.32 -14.10
C PRO A 10 -18.54 9.23 -15.32
N ARG A 11 -17.99 9.13 -16.54
CA ARG A 11 -18.76 9.03 -17.79
C ARG A 11 -19.55 7.72 -17.94
N HIS A 12 -19.12 6.64 -17.29
CA HIS A 12 -19.75 5.33 -17.40
C HIS A 12 -20.24 4.77 -16.05
N GLY A 13 -20.01 5.49 -14.96
CA GLY A 13 -20.33 5.03 -13.61
C GLY A 13 -19.53 3.79 -13.20
N GLU A 14 -18.41 3.52 -13.88
CA GLU A 14 -17.61 2.32 -13.69
C GLU A 14 -16.60 2.51 -12.57
N ARG A 15 -16.50 1.48 -11.73
CA ARG A 15 -15.54 1.40 -10.63
C ARG A 15 -14.62 0.21 -10.89
N LEU A 16 -13.34 0.51 -11.11
CA LEU A 16 -12.33 -0.49 -11.37
C LEU A 16 -11.44 -0.64 -10.12
N GLY A 17 -11.28 -1.88 -9.67
CA GLY A 17 -10.34 -2.24 -8.62
C GLY A 17 -9.03 -2.73 -9.23
N VAL A 18 -7.92 -2.53 -8.51
CA VAL A 18 -6.60 -3.07 -8.93
C VAL A 18 -6.58 -4.62 -8.89
N ILE A 19 -7.42 -5.22 -8.03
CA ILE A 19 -7.47 -6.68 -7.77
C ILE A 19 -8.91 -7.22 -7.86
N VAL A 20 -9.92 -6.38 -8.07
CA VAL A 20 -11.33 -6.82 -8.08
C VAL A 20 -11.97 -6.46 -9.40
N LYS A 21 -12.86 -7.35 -9.87
CA LYS A 21 -13.71 -7.19 -11.06
C LYS A 21 -14.10 -5.72 -11.28
N GLY A 22 -13.95 -5.25 -12.52
CA GLY A 22 -14.52 -3.98 -12.94
C GLY A 22 -16.03 -4.10 -12.85
N CYS A 23 -16.64 -3.25 -12.02
CA CYS A 23 -18.08 -3.23 -11.85
C CYS A 23 -18.65 -1.98 -12.52
N THR A 24 -19.53 -2.21 -13.50
CA THR A 24 -20.50 -1.20 -13.94
C THR A 24 -21.67 -1.18 -12.97
N GLN A 25 -22.63 -0.25 -13.13
CA GLN A 25 -23.86 -0.23 -12.32
C GLN A 25 -24.68 -1.54 -12.42
N VAL A 26 -24.44 -2.38 -13.44
CA VAL A 26 -25.28 -3.53 -13.79
C VAL A 26 -24.51 -4.85 -13.83
N THR A 27 -23.21 -4.85 -14.12
CA THR A 27 -22.42 -6.09 -14.29
C THR A 27 -20.99 -5.93 -13.77
N CYS A 28 -20.50 -6.95 -13.06
CA CYS A 28 -19.09 -7.06 -12.68
C CYS A 28 -18.37 -8.07 -13.57
N GLN A 29 -17.50 -7.59 -14.47
CA GLN A 29 -16.69 -8.42 -15.35
C GLN A 29 -15.24 -8.54 -14.84
N VAL A 30 -14.61 -9.67 -15.17
CA VAL A 30 -13.23 -10.00 -14.81
C VAL A 30 -12.31 -9.12 -15.66
N TYR A 31 -11.71 -8.08 -15.06
CA TYR A 31 -10.83 -7.12 -15.74
C TYR A 31 -9.37 -7.60 -15.86
N TRP A 32 -9.08 -8.82 -15.39
CA TRP A 32 -7.72 -9.34 -15.25
C TRP A 32 -7.00 -9.61 -16.58
N ASP A 33 -7.74 -9.90 -17.66
CA ASP A 33 -7.15 -10.26 -18.95
C ASP A 33 -6.88 -9.04 -19.84
N SER A 34 -7.49 -7.89 -19.52
CA SER A 34 -7.40 -6.65 -20.30
C SER A 34 -6.67 -5.51 -19.57
N ARG A 35 -6.12 -5.79 -18.39
CA ARG A 35 -5.41 -4.78 -17.59
C ARG A 35 -4.02 -4.50 -18.16
N PRO A 36 -3.56 -3.25 -18.10
CA PRO A 36 -2.22 -2.90 -18.58
C PRO A 36 -1.13 -3.43 -17.62
N GLU A 37 0.03 -3.81 -18.17
CA GLU A 37 1.13 -4.46 -17.41
C GLU A 37 1.63 -3.67 -16.18
N TRP A 38 1.47 -2.34 -16.19
CA TRP A 38 1.85 -1.51 -15.05
C TRP A 38 0.90 -1.72 -13.85
N GLU A 39 -0.39 -2.00 -14.08
CA GLU A 39 -1.34 -2.33 -13.02
C GLU A 39 -1.02 -3.69 -12.39
N ASP A 40 -0.52 -4.64 -13.17
CA ASP A 40 -0.04 -5.94 -12.67
C ASP A 40 1.08 -5.74 -11.66
N THR A 41 2.01 -4.84 -12.00
CA THR A 41 3.12 -4.48 -11.11
C THR A 41 2.61 -3.86 -9.82
N VAL A 42 1.63 -2.94 -9.88
CA VAL A 42 1.00 -2.35 -8.69
C VAL A 42 0.30 -3.43 -7.85
N ALA A 43 -0.46 -4.32 -8.49
CA ALA A 43 -1.17 -5.40 -7.82
C ALA A 43 -0.20 -6.35 -7.10
N VAL A 44 0.90 -6.73 -7.74
CA VAL A 44 1.96 -7.57 -7.15
C VAL A 44 2.60 -6.87 -5.96
N MET A 45 2.96 -5.59 -6.07
CA MET A 45 3.55 -4.84 -4.97
C MET A 45 2.61 -4.72 -3.76
N LEU A 46 1.32 -4.50 -4.00
CA LEU A 46 0.30 -4.47 -2.95
C LEU A 46 0.13 -5.85 -2.28
N TRP A 47 0.19 -6.93 -3.06
CA TRP A 47 0.14 -8.30 -2.53
C TRP A 47 1.36 -8.61 -1.66
N ILE A 48 2.56 -8.26 -2.12
CA ILE A 48 3.79 -8.45 -1.34
C ILE A 48 3.70 -7.65 -0.03
N ALA A 49 3.30 -6.38 -0.09
CA ALA A 49 3.11 -5.57 1.11
C ALA A 49 2.08 -6.17 2.07
N PHE A 50 0.98 -6.73 1.55
CA PHE A 50 -0.04 -7.40 2.34
C PHE A 50 0.50 -8.65 3.06
N LEU A 51 1.25 -9.50 2.35
CA LEU A 51 1.88 -10.68 2.94
C LEU A 51 2.89 -10.30 4.03
N ILE A 52 3.72 -9.29 3.79
CA ILE A 52 4.64 -8.76 4.81
C ILE A 52 3.85 -8.24 6.02
N GLY A 53 2.72 -7.58 5.79
CA GLY A 53 1.81 -7.14 6.86
C GLY A 53 1.27 -8.29 7.71
N ILE A 54 0.90 -9.42 7.12
CA ILE A 54 0.48 -10.63 7.86
C ILE A 54 1.64 -11.19 8.69
N VAL A 55 2.83 -11.27 8.12
CA VAL A 55 4.03 -11.73 8.83
C VAL A 55 4.34 -10.82 10.01
N LEU A 56 4.30 -9.49 9.80
CA LEU A 56 4.47 -8.49 10.86
C LEU A 56 3.45 -8.66 11.97
N LEU A 57 2.16 -8.84 11.64
CA LEU A 57 1.11 -9.00 12.64
C LEU A 57 1.30 -10.29 13.45
N THR A 58 1.68 -11.38 12.79
CA THR A 58 2.00 -12.64 13.47
C THR A 58 3.22 -12.45 14.38
N TRP A 59 4.24 -11.75 13.88
CA TRP A 59 5.46 -11.45 14.62
C TRP A 59 5.20 -10.57 15.85
N THR A 60 4.34 -9.56 15.75
CA THR A 60 3.99 -8.70 16.88
C THR A 60 3.17 -9.43 17.94
N VAL A 61 2.26 -10.32 17.54
CA VAL A 61 1.51 -11.19 18.47
C VAL A 61 2.46 -12.10 19.25
N VAL A 62 3.44 -12.71 18.57
CA VAL A 62 4.46 -13.54 19.21
C VAL A 62 5.35 -12.70 20.13
N ALA A 63 5.79 -11.52 19.68
CA ALA A 63 6.63 -10.61 20.47
C ALA A 63 5.94 -10.16 21.76
N TYR A 64 4.64 -9.86 21.70
CA TYR A 64 3.84 -9.51 22.87
C TYR A 64 3.72 -10.68 23.85
N SER A 65 3.57 -11.89 23.34
CA SER A 65 3.41 -13.11 24.16
C SER A 65 4.72 -13.57 24.82
N CYS A 66 5.88 -13.26 24.24
CA CYS A 66 7.18 -13.74 24.70
C CYS A 66 8.01 -12.74 25.55
N LEU A 67 7.39 -11.71 26.16
CA LEU A 67 8.05 -10.72 27.04
C LEU A 67 9.29 -10.03 26.42
N PHE A 68 9.06 -9.10 25.47
CA PHE A 68 9.96 -8.00 25.07
C PHE A 68 11.48 -8.31 24.94
N THR A 69 11.84 -9.42 24.31
CA THR A 69 13.24 -9.68 23.97
C THR A 69 13.77 -8.64 22.95
N PRO A 70 14.96 -8.03 23.15
CA PRO A 70 15.43 -6.91 22.34
C PRO A 70 15.67 -7.25 20.84
N GLY A 71 15.85 -8.53 20.50
CA GLY A 71 16.01 -8.97 19.10
C GLY A 71 14.74 -8.79 18.24
N PHE A 72 13.57 -8.62 18.86
CA PHE A 72 12.30 -8.51 18.14
C PHE A 72 12.16 -7.18 17.38
N PHE A 73 12.74 -6.08 17.90
CA PHE A 73 12.63 -4.74 17.30
C PHE A 73 13.37 -4.61 15.96
N VAL A 74 14.44 -5.39 15.77
CA VAL A 74 15.21 -5.39 14.52
C VAL A 74 14.39 -6.04 13.40
N GLY A 75 13.79 -7.19 13.67
CA GLY A 75 12.94 -7.90 12.71
C GLY A 75 11.73 -7.08 12.29
N THR A 76 11.05 -6.43 13.25
CA THR A 76 9.92 -5.55 12.94
C THR A 76 10.33 -4.36 12.09
N THR A 77 11.50 -3.75 12.33
CA THR A 77 11.98 -2.60 11.56
C THR A 77 12.30 -2.95 10.12
N ILE A 78 12.95 -4.09 9.89
CA ILE A 78 13.28 -4.54 8.52
C ILE A 78 11.99 -4.85 7.75
N LEU A 79 11.08 -5.61 8.36
CA LEU A 79 9.82 -5.98 7.72
C LEU A 79 8.92 -4.76 7.47
N SER A 80 8.83 -3.82 8.41
CA SER A 80 8.03 -2.60 8.23
C SER A 80 8.62 -1.70 7.15
N ALA A 81 9.95 -1.58 7.08
CA ALA A 81 10.62 -0.83 6.02
C ALA A 81 10.35 -1.44 4.64
N LEU A 82 10.45 -2.77 4.50
CA LEU A 82 10.15 -3.47 3.25
C LEU A 82 8.69 -3.28 2.83
N ALA A 83 7.73 -3.43 3.74
CA ALA A 83 6.32 -3.18 3.45
C ALA A 83 6.09 -1.73 3.00
N THR A 84 6.73 -0.76 3.68
CA THR A 84 6.63 0.66 3.35
C THR A 84 7.16 0.95 1.94
N ILE A 85 8.30 0.37 1.57
CA ILE A 85 8.89 0.52 0.23
C ILE A 85 7.95 -0.05 -0.84
N CYS A 86 7.43 -1.27 -0.65
CA CYS A 86 6.49 -1.88 -1.59
C CYS A 86 5.21 -1.02 -1.78
N LEU A 87 4.65 -0.50 -0.68
CA LEU A 87 3.50 0.38 -0.73
C LEU A 87 3.81 1.71 -1.41
N LEU A 88 4.96 2.32 -1.13
CA LEU A 88 5.40 3.56 -1.78
C LEU A 88 5.57 3.36 -3.29
N ILE A 89 6.18 2.27 -3.73
CA ILE A 89 6.33 1.94 -5.16
C ILE A 89 4.95 1.78 -5.80
N GLY A 90 4.05 0.98 -5.20
CA GLY A 90 2.71 0.76 -5.74
C GLY A 90 1.88 2.04 -5.86
N VAL A 91 1.86 2.86 -4.80
CA VAL A 91 1.09 4.12 -4.76
C VAL A 91 1.70 5.17 -5.68
N SER A 92 3.02 5.30 -5.73
CA SER A 92 3.70 6.28 -6.60
C SER A 92 3.56 5.92 -8.08
N LEU A 93 3.67 4.65 -8.46
CA LEU A 93 3.49 4.22 -9.84
C LEU A 93 2.05 4.44 -10.31
N PHE A 94 1.07 4.10 -9.47
CA PHE A 94 -0.34 4.36 -9.74
C PHE A 94 -0.65 5.86 -9.85
N GLY A 95 -0.11 6.67 -8.93
CA GLY A 95 -0.29 8.12 -8.96
C GLY A 95 0.38 8.78 -10.16
N ALA A 96 1.60 8.37 -10.51
CA ALA A 96 2.36 8.91 -11.63
C ALA A 96 1.68 8.61 -12.98
N LYS A 97 1.15 7.39 -13.16
CA LYS A 97 0.45 7.02 -14.39
C LYS A 97 -0.83 7.83 -14.58
N ASN A 98 -1.70 7.87 -13.57
CA ASN A 98 -2.93 8.66 -13.62
C ASN A 98 -2.67 10.18 -13.75
N GLY A 99 -1.59 10.68 -13.13
CA GLY A 99 -1.17 12.07 -13.28
C GLY A 99 -0.60 12.40 -14.66
N SER A 100 0.10 11.46 -15.31
CA SER A 100 0.70 11.67 -16.63
C SER A 100 -0.32 11.68 -17.77
N GLU A 101 -1.37 10.85 -17.68
CA GLU A 101 -2.45 10.79 -18.67
C GLU A 101 -3.29 12.08 -18.70
N THR A 102 -3.29 12.85 -17.61
CA THR A 102 -4.02 14.12 -17.54
C THR A 102 -3.24 15.33 -18.04
N VAL A 103 -1.90 15.29 -18.01
CA VAL A 103 -1.09 16.36 -18.62
C VAL A 103 -1.20 16.33 -20.15
N THR A 104 -1.46 15.17 -20.74
CA THR A 104 -1.66 15.00 -22.18
C THR A 104 -3.07 15.37 -22.65
N HIS A 105 -4.08 15.28 -21.78
CA HIS A 105 -5.43 15.76 -22.02
C HIS A 105 -5.67 17.07 -21.26
N ALA A 106 -5.12 18.16 -21.82
CA ALA A 106 -4.98 19.50 -21.25
C ALA A 106 -6.27 20.24 -20.81
N ASP A 107 -7.41 19.57 -20.63
CA ASP A 107 -8.70 20.22 -20.36
C ASP A 107 -9.46 19.69 -19.12
N ASN A 108 -8.96 18.67 -18.42
CA ASN A 108 -9.72 18.07 -17.31
C ASN A 108 -8.96 18.11 -15.98
N THR A 109 -9.39 19.03 -15.12
CA THR A 109 -9.17 19.02 -13.66
C THR A 109 -9.79 17.80 -12.94
N ASP A 110 -10.39 16.87 -13.68
CA ASP A 110 -11.09 15.67 -13.20
C ASP A 110 -10.18 14.48 -12.81
N TRP A 111 -8.85 14.61 -12.81
CA TRP A 111 -8.03 13.47 -12.36
C TRP A 111 -8.26 13.13 -10.89
N LEU A 112 -8.44 14.14 -10.03
CA LEU A 112 -8.79 13.94 -8.61
C LEU A 112 -10.13 13.24 -8.44
N THR A 113 -11.09 13.46 -9.35
CA THR A 113 -12.37 12.75 -9.34
C THR A 113 -12.26 11.36 -9.95
N SER A 114 -11.27 11.09 -10.81
CA SER A 114 -10.99 9.76 -11.36
C SER A 114 -10.28 8.81 -10.39
N VAL A 115 -9.60 9.36 -9.38
CA VAL A 115 -8.91 8.58 -8.36
C VAL A 115 -9.91 8.12 -7.31
N GLY A 116 -10.16 6.81 -7.26
CA GLY A 116 -11.14 6.24 -6.35
C GLY A 116 -10.68 6.23 -4.90
N PHE A 117 -11.64 6.15 -3.98
CA PHE A 117 -11.41 6.17 -2.52
C PHE A 117 -10.39 5.14 -2.01
N SER A 118 -10.21 4.02 -2.72
CA SER A 118 -9.27 2.97 -2.36
C SER A 118 -7.81 3.40 -2.45
N PHE A 119 -7.50 4.32 -3.37
CA PHE A 119 -6.16 4.89 -3.49
C PHE A 119 -5.81 5.76 -2.27
N TRP A 120 -6.77 6.57 -1.80
CA TRP A 120 -6.58 7.35 -0.58
C TRP A 120 -6.38 6.46 0.64
N PHE A 121 -7.12 5.35 0.74
CA PHE A 121 -6.83 4.34 1.76
C PHE A 121 -5.42 3.77 1.64
N ALA A 122 -4.96 3.48 0.43
CA ALA A 122 -3.59 3.02 0.22
C ALA A 122 -2.57 4.06 0.70
N ILE A 123 -2.76 5.36 0.40
CA ILE A 123 -1.93 6.44 0.93
C ILE A 123 -1.93 6.46 2.46
N THR A 124 -3.11 6.37 3.10
CA THR A 124 -3.20 6.36 4.56
C THR A 124 -2.51 5.14 5.17
N ALA A 125 -2.64 3.97 4.54
CA ALA A 125 -1.93 2.77 4.95
C ALA A 125 -0.42 2.94 4.84
N THR A 126 0.08 3.51 3.74
CA THR A 126 1.49 3.83 3.55
C THR A 126 2.00 4.79 4.64
N ALA A 127 1.24 5.83 4.96
CA ALA A 127 1.61 6.78 6.01
C ALA A 127 1.69 6.11 7.40
N LEU A 128 0.74 5.21 7.70
CA LEU A 128 0.77 4.41 8.93
C LEU A 128 2.00 3.49 8.98
N PHE A 129 2.28 2.74 7.91
CA PHE A 129 3.46 1.88 7.83
C PHE A 129 4.78 2.65 7.94
N PHE A 130 4.86 3.82 7.31
CA PHE A 130 6.00 4.72 7.43
C PHE A 130 6.20 5.20 8.88
N GLY A 131 5.12 5.63 9.54
CA GLY A 131 5.14 6.00 10.96
C GLY A 131 5.60 4.85 11.86
N THR A 132 5.11 3.64 11.63
CA THR A 132 5.56 2.45 12.40
C THR A 132 7.03 2.15 12.20
N THR A 133 7.56 2.36 11.00
CA THR A 133 8.98 2.16 10.70
C THR A 133 9.87 3.16 11.44
N ILE A 134 9.45 4.43 11.53
CA ILE A 134 10.19 5.44 12.30
C ILE A 134 10.17 5.10 13.80
N LEU A 135 9.01 4.69 14.32
CA LEU A 135 8.88 4.31 15.73
C LEU A 135 9.71 3.06 16.06
N SER A 136 9.72 2.05 15.19
CA SER A 136 10.50 0.84 15.40
C SER A 136 12.00 1.12 15.31
N LEU A 137 12.41 2.00 14.38
CA LEU A 137 13.81 2.42 14.23
C LEU A 137 14.29 3.19 15.46
N THR A 138 13.50 4.16 15.94
CA THR A 138 13.86 4.94 17.14
C THR A 138 13.93 4.04 18.38
N ALA A 139 12.99 3.11 18.55
CA ALA A 139 13.06 2.10 19.62
C ALA A 139 14.33 1.26 19.51
N ALA A 140 14.65 0.72 18.33
CA ALA A 140 15.86 -0.07 18.12
C ALA A 140 17.12 0.70 18.49
N VAL A 141 17.27 1.96 18.03
CA VAL A 141 18.43 2.81 18.34
C VAL A 141 18.58 3.06 19.83
N VAL A 142 17.48 3.39 20.53
CA VAL A 142 17.50 3.60 21.99
C VAL A 142 17.92 2.33 22.73
N PHE A 143 17.39 1.16 22.34
CA PHE A 143 17.77 -0.12 22.94
C PHE A 143 19.24 -0.49 22.71
N TYR A 144 19.77 -0.28 21.51
CA TYR A 144 21.19 -0.50 21.22
C TYR A 144 22.08 0.44 22.02
N SER A 145 21.67 1.71 22.15
CA SER A 145 22.41 2.70 22.93
C SER A 145 22.50 2.31 24.40
N MET A 146 21.40 1.88 25.02
CA MET A 146 21.40 1.40 26.41
C MET A 146 22.29 0.18 26.64
N LYS A 147 22.45 -0.69 25.63
CA LYS A 147 23.30 -1.88 25.72
C LYS A 147 24.80 -1.57 25.68
N LEU A 148 25.20 -0.45 25.08
CA LEU A 148 26.60 0.01 24.98
C LEU A 148 27.10 0.68 26.28
N TYR A 149 26.20 1.15 27.13
CA TYR A 149 26.52 1.81 28.40
C TYR A 149 26.53 0.87 29.63
N ARG A 150 26.39 -0.44 29.42
CA ARG A 150 26.32 -1.45 30.49
C ARG A 150 27.42 -2.46 30.32
#